data_AF-A0A8H6ZA64-F1
#
_entry.id   AF-A0A8H6ZA64-F1
#
_cell.length_a   1.000
_cell.length_b   1.000
_cell.length_c   1.000
_cell.angle_alpha   90.00
_cell.angle_beta   90.00
_cell.angle_gamma   90.00
#
_symmetry.space_group_name_H-M   'P 1'
#
loop_
_entity.id
_entity.type
_entity.pdbx_description
1 polymer ?
#
loop_
_entity_poly.entity_id
_entity_poly.type
_entity_poly.pdbx_seq_one_letter_code
_entity_poly.pdbx_strand_id
1 'polypeptide(L)'
;MDDINDMKHLTYVEELSALWHFALNATHMTMRLHFGNLVLDPGSLARHKGLLNRTWDAEKLNYADAKALIRHSLIDQILYEVMLKKNIRGWADLAKWKPTLTELKDVAHACALSPYTAISAHSVPRFPRFKTVRYTLAPLPF
;
A
#
# COMPACT_ATOMS: atom_id res chain seq x y z
N MET A 1 49.97 -8.14 1.15
CA MET A 1 48.66 -7.94 1.81
C MET A 1 47.72 -7.54 0.71
N ASP A 2 46.97 -8.51 0.19
CA ASP A 2 45.98 -8.24 -0.84
C ASP A 2 44.81 -7.50 -0.20
N ASP A 3 44.63 -6.29 -0.68
CA ASP A 3 43.51 -5.40 -0.39
C ASP A 3 42.30 -5.99 -1.14
N ILE A 4 41.76 -7.09 -0.60
CA ILE A 4 40.52 -7.70 -1.09
C ILE A 4 39.40 -6.74 -0.71
N ASN A 5 39.14 -5.82 -1.62
CA ASN A 5 38.03 -4.88 -1.54
C ASN A 5 36.71 -5.67 -1.68
N ASP A 6 36.10 -6.01 -0.54
CA ASP A 6 34.84 -6.75 -0.39
C ASP A 6 33.67 -6.19 -1.22
N MET A 7 33.80 -4.97 -1.76
CA MET A 7 32.82 -4.32 -2.65
C MET A 7 32.62 -5.00 -4.02
N LYS A 8 33.41 -6.03 -4.39
CA LYS A 8 33.32 -6.69 -5.72
C LYS A 8 32.62 -8.06 -5.73
N HIS A 9 32.11 -8.53 -4.59
CA HIS A 9 31.38 -9.79 -4.55
C HIS A 9 29.98 -9.64 -5.15
N LEU A 10 29.78 -10.22 -6.34
CA LEU A 10 28.49 -10.27 -7.06
C LEU A 10 27.33 -10.80 -6.18
N THR A 11 27.64 -11.63 -5.20
CA THR A 11 26.68 -12.13 -4.20
C THR A 11 25.97 -11.01 -3.43
N TYR A 12 26.64 -9.89 -3.16
CA TYR A 12 26.01 -8.74 -2.49
C TYR A 12 24.97 -8.05 -3.38
N VAL A 13 25.23 -7.99 -4.68
CA VAL A 13 24.29 -7.43 -5.66
C VAL A 13 23.07 -8.34 -5.80
N GLU A 14 23.25 -9.66 -5.76
CA GLU A 14 22.15 -10.63 -5.80
C GLU A 14 21.24 -10.49 -4.57
N GLU A 15 21.80 -10.43 -3.36
CA GLU A 15 21.04 -10.25 -2.12
C GLU A 15 20.25 -8.93 -2.10
N LEU A 16 20.87 -7.82 -2.52
CA LEU A 16 20.19 -6.53 -2.65
C LEU A 16 19.08 -6.56 -3.70
N SER A 17 19.30 -7.25 -4.82
CA SER A 17 18.27 -7.39 -5.85
C SER A 17 17.06 -8.16 -5.33
N ALA A 18 17.25 -9.18 -4.50
CA ALA A 18 16.16 -9.94 -3.90
C ALA A 18 15.28 -9.04 -3.01
N LEU A 19 15.89 -8.19 -2.19
CA LEU A 19 15.17 -7.20 -1.36
C LEU A 19 14.30 -6.26 -2.20
N TRP A 20 14.80 -5.81 -3.35
CA TRP A 20 14.03 -4.95 -4.25
C TRP A 20 12.81 -5.68 -4.83
N HIS A 21 12.96 -6.94 -5.26
CA HIS A 21 11.84 -7.75 -5.74
C HIS A 21 10.80 -8.01 -4.66
N PHE A 22 11.22 -8.26 -3.41
CA PHE A 22 10.29 -8.41 -2.28
C PHE A 22 9.51 -7.12 -2.02
N ALA A 23 10.19 -5.97 -1.97
CA ALA A 23 9.54 -4.68 -1.77
C ALA A 23 8.55 -4.36 -2.92
N LEU A 24 8.93 -4.68 -4.15
CA LEU A 24 8.10 -4.50 -5.34
C LEU A 24 6.85 -5.39 -5.29
N ASN A 25 7.02 -6.67 -4.98
CA ASN A 25 5.92 -7.62 -4.84
C ASN A 25 4.98 -7.26 -3.68
N ALA A 26 5.52 -6.85 -2.54
CA ALA A 26 4.74 -6.38 -1.41
C ALA A 26 3.87 -5.18 -1.82
N THR A 27 4.46 -4.19 -2.48
CA THR A 27 3.75 -3.01 -3.00
C THR A 27 2.62 -3.42 -3.95
N HIS A 28 2.89 -4.37 -4.85
CA HIS A 28 1.88 -4.89 -5.77
C HIS A 28 0.72 -5.60 -5.04
N MET A 29 1.02 -6.42 -4.03
CA MET A 29 0.00 -7.09 -3.24
C MET A 29 -0.83 -6.10 -2.41
N THR A 30 -0.19 -5.12 -1.77
CA THR A 30 -0.89 -4.04 -1.05
C THR A 30 -1.83 -3.27 -1.98
N MET A 31 -1.35 -2.91 -3.18
CA MET A 31 -2.17 -2.23 -4.18
C MET A 31 -3.41 -3.06 -4.57
N ARG A 32 -3.24 -4.37 -4.80
CA ARG A 32 -4.36 -5.26 -5.16
C ARG A 32 -5.34 -5.47 -4.03
N LEU A 33 -4.86 -5.58 -2.79
CA LEU A 33 -5.71 -5.81 -1.62
C LEU A 33 -6.51 -4.57 -1.24
N HIS A 34 -5.89 -3.38 -1.33
CA HIS A 34 -6.49 -2.13 -0.88
C HIS A 34 -6.91 -1.20 -2.02
N PHE A 35 -7.02 -1.70 -3.25
CA PHE A 35 -7.50 -0.88 -4.37
C PHE A 35 -8.88 -0.32 -4.06
N GLY A 36 -9.76 -1.17 -3.49
CA GLY A 36 -11.06 -0.81 -2.94
C GLY A 36 -12.03 -0.23 -3.97
N ASN A 37 -13.21 0.15 -3.50
CA ASN A 37 -14.21 0.86 -4.29
C ASN A 37 -14.12 2.36 -4.00
N LEU A 38 -13.90 3.15 -5.04
CA LEU A 38 -13.83 4.61 -5.04
C LEU A 38 -14.94 5.30 -4.23
N VAL A 39 -16.17 4.75 -4.27
CA VAL A 39 -17.36 5.40 -3.71
C VAL A 39 -17.61 5.00 -2.26
N LEU A 40 -17.33 3.74 -1.91
CA LEU A 40 -17.71 3.16 -0.62
C LEU A 40 -16.63 3.29 0.45
N ASP A 41 -15.36 3.35 0.04
CA ASP A 41 -14.23 3.38 0.96
C ASP A 41 -13.41 4.67 0.75
N PRO A 42 -13.49 5.63 1.70
CA PRO A 42 -12.78 6.89 1.59
C PRO A 42 -11.25 6.72 1.63
N GLY A 43 -10.73 5.66 2.24
CA GLY A 43 -9.29 5.38 2.29
C GLY A 43 -8.79 4.56 1.10
N SER A 44 -9.67 4.13 0.19
CA SER A 44 -9.30 3.24 -0.92
C SER A 44 -8.27 3.87 -1.86
N LEU A 45 -7.33 3.04 -2.33
CA LEU A 45 -6.29 3.52 -3.25
C LEU A 45 -6.89 4.03 -4.57
N ALA A 46 -8.04 3.49 -5.01
CA ALA A 46 -8.78 3.99 -6.16
C ALA A 46 -9.19 5.46 -6.00
N ARG A 47 -9.64 5.86 -4.79
CA ARG A 47 -9.98 7.25 -4.49
C ARG A 47 -8.78 8.17 -4.52
N HIS A 48 -7.69 7.75 -3.89
CA HIS A 48 -6.47 8.53 -3.90
C HIS A 48 -5.84 8.62 -5.30
N LYS A 49 -6.00 7.59 -6.13
CA LYS A 49 -5.57 7.62 -7.53
C LYS A 49 -6.31 8.71 -8.31
N GLY A 50 -7.63 8.78 -8.17
CA GLY A 50 -8.45 9.81 -8.79
C GLY A 50 -8.13 11.22 -8.26
N LEU A 51 -8.02 11.37 -6.94
CA LEU A 51 -7.73 12.65 -6.29
C LEU A 51 -6.37 13.23 -6.69
N LEU A 52 -5.34 12.39 -6.76
CA LEU A 52 -3.99 12.81 -7.14
C LEU A 52 -3.78 12.87 -8.66
N ASN A 53 -4.84 12.62 -9.44
CA ASN A 53 -4.81 12.54 -10.89
C ASN A 53 -3.65 11.67 -11.42
N ARG A 54 -3.40 10.53 -10.78
CA ARG A 54 -2.30 9.64 -11.16
C ARG A 54 -2.76 8.61 -12.18
N THR A 55 -2.10 8.60 -13.33
CA THR A 55 -2.24 7.55 -14.34
C THR A 55 -1.40 6.33 -13.96
N TRP A 56 -1.81 5.65 -12.88
CA TRP A 56 -1.20 4.38 -12.51
C TRP A 56 -1.78 3.24 -13.34
N ASP A 57 -0.91 2.45 -13.95
CA ASP A 57 -1.24 1.25 -14.71
C ASP A 57 -0.92 0.02 -13.84
N ALA A 58 -1.90 -0.85 -13.62
CA ALA A 58 -1.73 -2.06 -12.83
C ALA A 58 -0.80 -3.09 -13.49
N GLU A 59 -0.69 -3.03 -14.82
CA GLU A 59 0.15 -3.92 -15.60
C GLU A 59 1.60 -3.42 -15.66
N LYS A 60 1.83 -2.12 -15.45
CA LYS A 60 3.16 -1.49 -15.46
C LYS A 60 3.53 -1.01 -14.07
N LEU A 61 4.23 -1.88 -13.35
CA LEU A 61 4.55 -1.66 -11.95
C LEU A 61 5.60 -0.55 -11.75
N ASN A 62 5.13 0.68 -11.52
CA ASN A 62 5.99 1.78 -11.06
C ASN A 62 6.04 1.79 -9.53
N TYR A 63 7.14 1.27 -8.98
CA TYR A 63 7.35 1.20 -7.52
C TYR A 63 7.23 2.57 -6.83
N ALA A 64 7.81 3.62 -7.42
CA ALA A 64 7.81 4.95 -6.81
C ALA A 64 6.39 5.52 -6.70
N ASP A 65 5.60 5.40 -7.78
CA ASP A 65 4.23 5.89 -7.81
C ASP A 65 3.31 5.10 -6.89
N ALA A 66 3.41 3.77 -6.90
CA ALA A 66 2.62 2.91 -6.04
C ALA A 66 2.95 3.15 -4.57
N LYS A 67 4.23 3.25 -4.21
CA LYS A 67 4.67 3.58 -2.84
C LYS A 67 4.13 4.93 -2.37
N ALA A 68 4.21 5.95 -3.21
CA ALA A 68 3.69 7.27 -2.87
C ALA A 68 2.16 7.28 -2.74
N LEU A 69 1.44 6.52 -3.57
CA LEU A 69 -0.01 6.37 -3.47
C LEU A 69 -0.42 5.65 -2.18
N ILE A 70 0.24 4.54 -1.84
CA ILE A 70 0.02 3.81 -0.58
C ILE A 70 0.26 4.73 0.62
N ARG A 71 1.37 5.48 0.62
CA ARG A 71 1.66 6.43 1.70
C ARG A 71 0.57 7.48 1.85
N HIS A 72 0.10 8.06 0.75
CA HIS A 72 -0.95 9.07 0.80
C HIS A 72 -2.27 8.51 1.34
N SER A 73 -2.67 7.32 0.88
CA SER A 73 -3.86 6.62 1.37
C SER A 73 -3.77 6.33 2.87
N LEU A 74 -2.61 5.85 3.35
CA LEU A 74 -2.41 5.61 4.77
C LEU A 74 -2.52 6.88 5.62
N ILE A 75 -1.90 7.97 5.17
CA ILE A 75 -1.94 9.25 5.88
C ILE A 75 -3.38 9.75 5.95
N ASP A 76 -4.11 9.73 4.83
CA ASP A 76 -5.50 10.17 4.79
C ASP A 76 -6.40 9.33 5.71
N GLN A 77 -6.21 8.02 5.71
CA GLN A 77 -6.96 7.11 6.59
C GLN A 77 -6.70 7.42 8.07
N ILE A 78 -5.44 7.63 8.46
CA ILE A 78 -5.09 8.01 9.83
C ILE A 78 -5.74 9.35 10.19
N LEU A 79 -5.67 10.35 9.32
CA LEU A 79 -6.28 11.66 9.55
C LEU A 79 -7.81 11.56 9.66
N TYR A 80 -8.44 10.72 8.84
CA TYR A 80 -9.87 10.47 8.90
C TYR A 80 -10.27 9.79 10.23
N GLU A 81 -9.53 8.79 10.70
CA GLU A 81 -9.78 8.18 12.01
C GLU A 81 -9.62 9.19 13.16
N VAL A 82 -8.60 10.04 13.10
CA VAL A 82 -8.40 11.14 14.06
C VAL A 82 -9.63 12.05 14.06
N MET A 83 -10.11 12.44 12.89
CA MET A 83 -11.31 13.29 12.75
C MET A 83 -12.53 12.63 13.40
N LEU A 84 -12.76 11.33 13.16
CA LEU A 84 -13.86 10.60 13.79
C LEU A 84 -13.73 10.54 15.31
N LYS A 85 -12.54 10.26 15.84
CA LYS A 85 -12.30 10.10 17.28
C LYS A 85 -12.38 11.42 18.05
N LYS A 86 -11.93 12.52 17.43
CA LYS A 86 -12.00 13.87 18.01
C LYS A 86 -13.28 14.62 17.63
N ASN A 87 -14.19 13.98 16.87
CA ASN A 87 -15.42 14.57 16.36
C ASN A 87 -15.19 15.88 15.57
N ILE A 88 -14.09 15.92 14.82
CA ILE A 88 -13.72 17.03 13.94
C ILE A 88 -14.46 16.86 12.62
N ARG A 89 -15.28 17.83 12.22
CA ARG A 89 -16.19 17.69 11.07
C ARG A 89 -15.57 18.11 9.73
N GLY A 90 -14.45 18.82 9.74
CA GLY A 90 -13.86 19.35 8.52
C GLY A 90 -12.34 19.48 8.57
N TRP A 91 -11.73 19.45 7.39
CA TRP A 91 -10.28 19.59 7.21
C TRP A 91 -9.73 20.91 7.74
N ALA A 92 -10.49 22.00 7.62
CA ALA A 92 -10.10 23.30 8.14
C ALA A 92 -9.94 23.31 9.68
N ASP A 93 -10.75 22.51 10.38
CA ASP A 93 -10.70 22.38 11.83
C ASP A 93 -9.60 21.40 12.25
N LEU A 94 -9.39 20.34 11.46
CA LEU A 94 -8.24 19.44 11.65
C LEU A 94 -6.91 20.19 11.48
N ALA A 95 -6.82 21.12 10.53
CA ALA A 95 -5.61 21.94 10.35
C ALA A 95 -5.32 22.87 11.53
N LYS A 96 -6.34 23.24 12.31
CA LYS A 96 -6.18 24.04 13.54
C LYS A 96 -5.85 23.18 14.76
N TRP A 97 -6.05 21.86 14.67
CA TRP A 97 -5.78 20.94 15.76
C TRP A 97 -4.27 20.84 16.00
N LYS A 98 -3.84 21.26 17.19
CA LYS A 98 -2.44 21.23 17.65
C LYS A 98 -2.34 20.29 18.86
N PRO A 99 -2.25 18.97 18.65
CA PRO A 99 -2.25 18.01 19.74
C PRO A 99 -1.02 18.15 20.62
N THR A 100 -1.20 17.89 21.91
CA THR A 100 -0.07 17.60 22.80
C THR A 100 0.44 16.19 22.57
N LEU A 101 1.67 15.88 23.03
CA LEU A 101 2.25 14.54 22.88
C LEU A 101 1.38 13.46 23.55
N THR A 102 0.76 13.78 24.69
CA THR A 102 -0.14 12.86 25.41
C THR A 102 -1.38 12.57 24.58
N GLU A 103 -2.04 13.60 24.06
CA GLU A 103 -3.22 13.42 23.21
C GLU A 103 -2.90 12.61 21.95
N LEU A 104 -1.72 12.81 21.36
CA LEU A 104 -1.29 12.07 20.19
C LEU A 104 -1.14 10.57 20.50
N LYS A 105 -0.58 10.22 21.66
CA LYS A 105 -0.46 8.83 22.12
C LYS A 105 -1.82 8.20 22.38
N ASP A 106 -2.74 8.94 23.00
CA ASP A 106 -4.08 8.45 23.29
C ASP A 106 -4.86 8.17 22.00
N VAL A 107 -4.76 9.07 21.02
CA VAL A 107 -5.39 8.89 19.70
C VAL A 107 -4.74 7.72 18.96
N ALA A 108 -3.40 7.61 18.97
CA ALA A 108 -2.71 6.49 18.33
C ALA A 108 -3.13 5.14 18.93
N HIS A 109 -3.24 5.04 20.26
CA HIS A 109 -3.72 3.84 20.93
C HIS A 109 -5.19 3.55 20.57
N ALA A 110 -6.04 4.58 20.49
CA ALA A 110 -7.44 4.43 20.09
C ALA A 110 -7.62 4.02 18.62
N CYS A 111 -6.74 4.47 17.72
CA CYS A 111 -6.69 4.06 16.31
C CYS A 111 -6.22 2.61 16.16
N ALA A 112 -5.21 2.19 16.94
CA ALA A 112 -4.74 0.80 16.94
C ALA A 112 -5.83 -0.22 17.34
N LEU A 113 -6.80 0.21 18.15
CA LEU A 113 -7.95 -0.60 18.58
C LEU A 113 -9.18 -0.47 17.65
N SER A 114 -9.10 0.35 16.59
CA SER A 114 -10.20 0.57 15.65
C SER A 114 -10.46 -0.70 14.81
N PRO A 115 -11.71 -1.20 14.72
CA PRO A 115 -12.00 -2.35 13.86
C PRO A 115 -11.79 -2.08 12.36
N TYR A 116 -11.64 -0.82 11.94
CA TYR A 116 -11.30 -0.47 10.56
C TYR A 116 -9.87 -0.90 10.16
N THR A 117 -8.92 -0.95 11.10
CA THR A 117 -7.60 -1.55 10.85
C THR A 117 -7.66 -3.09 10.83
N ALA A 118 -8.63 -3.69 11.52
CA ALA A 118 -8.89 -5.13 11.45
C ALA A 118 -9.54 -5.55 10.11
N ILE A 119 -10.36 -4.70 9.48
CA ILE A 119 -10.99 -5.01 8.19
C ILE A 119 -9.97 -5.03 7.05
N SER A 120 -8.90 -4.22 7.08
CA SER A 120 -7.78 -4.40 6.14
C SER A 120 -7.08 -5.77 6.24
N ALA A 121 -7.21 -6.47 7.38
CA ALA A 121 -6.70 -7.83 7.55
C ALA A 121 -7.76 -8.93 7.27
N HIS A 122 -9.06 -8.61 7.40
CA HIS A 122 -10.15 -9.58 7.29
C HIS A 122 -10.99 -9.51 6.00
N SER A 123 -10.86 -8.47 5.19
CA SER A 123 -11.48 -8.39 3.87
C SER A 123 -10.63 -9.05 2.78
N VAL A 124 -9.89 -10.12 3.10
CA VAL A 124 -9.35 -11.01 2.06
C VAL A 124 -10.55 -11.75 1.47
N PRO A 125 -10.99 -11.43 0.23
CA PRO A 125 -11.88 -12.35 -0.46
C PRO A 125 -11.07 -13.63 -0.61
N ARG A 126 -11.61 -14.79 -0.21
CA ARG A 126 -11.08 -16.06 -0.70
C ARG A 126 -11.25 -16.04 -2.21
N PHE A 127 -10.24 -15.56 -2.91
CA PHE A 127 -10.25 -15.56 -4.36
C PHE A 127 -10.30 -17.02 -4.81
N PRO A 128 -11.14 -17.35 -5.81
CA PRO A 128 -11.13 -18.67 -6.39
C PRO A 128 -9.72 -18.96 -6.91
N ARG A 129 -9.21 -20.16 -6.59
CA ARG A 129 -7.93 -20.64 -7.14
C ARG A 129 -7.93 -20.36 -8.63
N PHE A 130 -6.94 -19.62 -9.12
CA PHE A 130 -6.70 -19.49 -10.55
C PHE A 130 -6.66 -20.90 -11.13
N LYS A 131 -7.66 -21.26 -11.94
CA LYS A 131 -7.56 -22.46 -12.78
C LYS A 131 -6.35 -22.20 -13.66
N THR A 132 -5.32 -23.02 -13.51
CA THR A 132 -4.16 -23.05 -14.40
C THR A 132 -4.70 -23.14 -15.82
N VAL A 133 -4.59 -22.05 -16.58
CA VAL A 133 -4.87 -22.08 -18.02
C VAL A 133 -3.73 -22.90 -18.62
N ARG A 134 -4.00 -24.19 -18.89
CA ARG A 134 -3.13 -25.00 -19.71
C ARG A 134 -3.24 -24.45 -21.13
N TYR A 135 -2.21 -23.76 -21.59
CA TYR A 135 -2.06 -23.48 -23.01
C TYR A 135 -1.86 -24.82 -23.73
N THR A 136 -2.91 -25.33 -24.36
CA THR A 136 -2.75 -26.35 -25.41
C THR A 136 -2.15 -25.65 -26.62
N LEU A 137 -0.88 -25.93 -26.90
CA LEU A 137 -0.24 -25.58 -28.16
C LEU A 137 -1.03 -26.23 -29.29
N ALA A 138 -1.72 -25.42 -30.09
CA ALA A 138 -2.26 -25.86 -31.36
C ALA A 138 -1.08 -26.12 -32.32
N PRO A 139 -1.05 -27.24 -33.05
CA PRO A 139 0.00 -27.48 -34.04
C PRO A 139 -0.14 -26.48 -35.19
N LEU A 140 0.97 -25.87 -35.58
CA LEU A 140 1.05 -24.98 -36.74
C LEU A 140 0.75 -25.77 -38.02
N PRO A 141 -0.01 -25.22 -38.98
CA PRO A 141 -0.18 -25.85 -40.28
C PRO A 141 1.14 -25.78 -41.06
N PHE A 142 1.55 -26.94 -41.60
CA PHE A 142 2.63 -27.06 -42.58
C PHE A 142 2.17 -26.53 -43.94
#